data_AF-A0A815ZMR5-F1
#
_entry.id   AF-A0A815ZMR5-F1
#
_cell.length_a   1.000
_cell.length_b   1.000
_cell.length_c   1.000
_cell.angle_alpha   90.00
_cell.angle_beta   90.00
_cell.angle_gamma   90.00
#
_symmetry.space_group_name_H-M   'P 1'
#
loop_
_entity.id
_entity.type
_entity.pdbx_description
1 polymer ?
#
loop_
_entity_poly.entity_id
_entity_poly.type
_entity_poly.pdbx_seq_one_letter_code
_entity_poly.pdbx_strand_id
1 'polypeptide(L)'
;MSDKDRYNVFPSRMAQTIMKARLKGAQTGHNLLKKKADALAIRFRSILKKIIDTKLLMGDVMKVAAFSLAEAKFSMSGDFTQVVIQSVSKAQIKIRSKRDNVAGKFNLRLFSLMKSMPHLKF
;
A
#
# COMPACT_ATOMS: atom_id res chain seq x y z
N MET A 1 -39.02 -19.26 11.86
CA MET A 1 -37.88 -18.62 12.56
C MET A 1 -37.27 -19.67 13.46
N SER A 2 -35.99 -19.96 13.31
CA SER A 2 -35.30 -21.00 14.07
C SER A 2 -35.10 -20.51 15.52
N ASP A 3 -35.10 -21.41 16.50
CA ASP A 3 -34.77 -21.06 17.90
C ASP A 3 -33.37 -20.42 18.04
N LYS A 4 -32.51 -20.58 17.03
CA LYS A 4 -31.18 -19.93 16.95
C LYS A 4 -31.23 -18.44 16.59
N ASP A 5 -32.36 -17.93 16.11
CA ASP A 5 -32.51 -16.52 15.68
C ASP A 5 -32.83 -15.58 16.86
N ARG A 6 -32.97 -16.11 18.09
CA ARG A 6 -33.39 -15.36 19.27
C ARG A 6 -32.36 -15.49 20.39
N TYR A 7 -32.20 -14.43 21.16
CA TYR A 7 -31.39 -14.47 22.37
C TYR A 7 -32.13 -15.26 23.46
N ASN A 8 -31.44 -16.20 24.11
CA ASN A 8 -31.97 -16.93 25.26
C ASN A 8 -31.99 -16.01 26.49
N VAL A 9 -33.04 -15.21 26.63
CA VAL A 9 -33.24 -14.29 27.76
C VAL A 9 -34.68 -14.36 28.24
N PHE A 10 -34.86 -14.45 29.56
CA PHE A 10 -36.18 -14.46 30.17
C PHE A 10 -36.92 -13.14 29.90
N PRO A 11 -38.19 -13.18 29.47
CA PRO A 11 -38.94 -11.99 29.12
C PRO A 11 -39.26 -11.15 30.37
N SER A 12 -38.45 -10.11 30.60
CA SER A 12 -38.64 -9.12 31.66
C SER A 12 -38.49 -7.69 31.15
N ARG A 13 -39.04 -6.72 31.88
CA ARG A 13 -38.92 -5.29 31.53
C ARG A 13 -37.44 -4.84 31.48
N MET A 14 -36.62 -5.39 32.36
CA MET A 14 -35.16 -5.15 32.36
C MET A 14 -34.50 -5.74 31.11
N ALA A 15 -34.83 -6.98 30.74
CA ALA A 15 -34.31 -7.62 29.54
C ALA A 15 -34.65 -6.84 28.27
N GLN A 16 -35.86 -6.28 28.17
CA GLN A 16 -36.25 -5.44 27.05
C GLN A 16 -35.37 -4.18 26.91
N THR A 17 -35.06 -3.50 28.02
CA THR A 17 -34.18 -2.33 28.02
C THR A 17 -32.76 -2.70 27.57
N ILE A 18 -32.22 -3.83 28.05
CA ILE A 18 -30.91 -4.34 27.65
C ILE A 18 -30.89 -4.67 26.15
N MET A 19 -31.93 -5.32 25.63
CA MET A 19 -32.00 -5.67 24.21
C MET A 19 -32.13 -4.44 23.30
N LYS A 20 -32.91 -3.42 23.71
CA LYS A 20 -32.97 -2.14 22.98
C LYS A 20 -31.61 -1.43 22.96
N ALA A 21 -30.89 -1.42 24.07
CA ALA A 21 -29.54 -0.85 24.15
C ALA A 21 -28.55 -1.60 23.25
N ARG A 22 -28.59 -2.95 23.27
CA ARG A 22 -27.78 -3.80 22.38
C ARG A 22 -28.08 -3.56 20.92
N LEU A 23 -29.35 -3.48 20.53
CA LEU A 23 -29.75 -3.20 19.15
C LEU A 23 -29.22 -1.85 18.69
N LYS A 24 -29.35 -0.80 19.51
CA LYS A 24 -28.81 0.53 19.20
C LYS A 24 -27.27 0.52 19.08
N GLY A 25 -26.59 -0.21 19.96
CA GLY A 25 -25.14 -0.43 19.90
C GLY A 25 -24.71 -1.16 18.62
N ALA A 26 -25.44 -2.20 18.22
CA ALA A 26 -25.17 -2.94 16.99
C ALA A 26 -25.42 -2.09 15.73
N GLN A 27 -26.51 -1.32 15.69
CA GLN A 27 -26.80 -0.39 14.58
C GLN A 27 -25.71 0.68 14.42
N THR A 28 -25.30 1.30 15.53
CA THR A 28 -24.22 2.29 15.51
C THR A 28 -22.88 1.66 15.12
N GLY A 29 -22.53 0.51 15.69
CA GLY A 29 -21.32 -0.26 15.34
C GLY A 29 -21.27 -0.64 13.86
N HIS A 30 -22.38 -1.14 13.31
CA HIS A 30 -22.50 -1.45 11.88
C HIS A 30 -22.26 -0.23 11.01
N ASN A 31 -22.91 0.90 11.32
CA ASN A 31 -22.74 2.15 10.57
C ASN A 31 -21.29 2.64 10.61
N LEU A 32 -20.60 2.53 11.75
CA LEU A 32 -19.18 2.89 11.87
C LEU A 32 -18.29 1.98 11.01
N LEU A 33 -18.52 0.67 11.03
CA LEU A 33 -17.78 -0.29 10.23
C LEU A 33 -18.03 -0.09 8.73
N LYS A 34 -19.27 0.21 8.34
CA LYS A 34 -19.63 0.49 6.95
C LYS A 34 -18.92 1.73 6.43
N LYS A 35 -18.95 2.84 7.18
CA LYS A 35 -18.19 4.07 6.83
C LYS A 35 -16.69 3.81 6.70
N LYS A 36 -16.12 2.99 7.59
CA LYS A 36 -14.70 2.59 7.50
C LYS A 36 -14.41 1.79 6.23
N ALA A 37 -15.25 0.81 5.89
CA ALA A 37 -15.11 0.00 4.69
C ALA A 37 -15.20 0.85 3.42
N ASP A 38 -16.13 1.81 3.37
CA ASP A 38 -16.30 2.70 2.22
C ASP A 38 -15.09 3.63 2.04
N ALA A 39 -14.53 4.18 3.14
CA ALA A 39 -13.30 4.98 3.09
C ALA A 39 -12.10 4.16 2.58
N LEU A 40 -11.98 2.89 3.00
CA LEU A 40 -10.94 1.98 2.50
C LEU A 40 -11.13 1.67 1.01
N ALA A 41 -12.36 1.43 0.57
CA ALA A 41 -12.65 1.17 -0.85
C ALA A 41 -12.30 2.38 -1.74
N ILE A 42 -12.58 3.60 -1.28
CA ILE A 42 -12.19 4.83 -1.99
C ILE A 42 -10.66 4.94 -2.10
N ARG A 43 -9.93 4.72 -0.99
CA ARG A 43 -8.47 4.72 -0.99
C ARG A 43 -7.89 3.65 -1.92
N PHE A 44 -8.45 2.45 -1.88
CA PHE A 44 -8.04 1.35 -2.75
C PHE A 44 -8.19 1.72 -4.23
N ARG A 45 -9.33 2.26 -4.64
CA ARG A 45 -9.55 2.72 -6.02
C ARG A 45 -8.59 3.83 -6.44
N SER A 46 -8.31 4.79 -5.54
CA SER A 46 -7.33 5.85 -5.79
C SER A 46 -5.92 5.29 -6.01
N ILE A 47 -5.50 4.31 -5.19
CA ILE A 47 -4.21 3.63 -5.34
C ILE A 47 -4.17 2.84 -6.65
N LEU A 48 -5.22 2.10 -6.99
CA LEU A 48 -5.29 1.36 -8.25
C LEU A 48 -5.13 2.27 -9.47
N LYS A 49 -5.82 3.42 -9.49
CA LYS A 49 -5.66 4.41 -10.56
C LYS A 49 -4.20 4.88 -10.67
N LYS A 50 -3.59 5.28 -9.55
CA LYS A 50 -2.18 5.69 -9.53
C LYS A 50 -1.24 4.60 -10.02
N ILE A 51 -1.49 3.33 -9.69
CA ILE A 51 -0.67 2.20 -10.16
C ILE A 51 -0.74 2.07 -11.68
N ILE A 52 -1.94 2.17 -12.26
CA ILE A 52 -2.12 2.08 -13.72
C ILE A 52 -1.42 3.24 -14.41
N ASP A 53 -1.65 4.47 -13.95
CA ASP A 53 -1.03 5.67 -14.53
C ASP A 53 0.50 5.59 -14.46
N THR A 54 1.04 5.18 -13.30
CA THR A 54 2.50 5.03 -13.10
C THR A 54 3.07 3.91 -13.95
N LYS A 55 2.35 2.80 -14.14
CA LYS A 55 2.79 1.68 -14.98
C LYS A 55 2.94 2.09 -16.44
N LEU A 56 2.01 2.90 -16.95
CA LEU A 56 2.07 3.44 -18.31
C LEU A 56 3.28 4.38 -18.46
N LEU A 57 3.42 5.34 -17.55
CA LEU A 57 4.57 6.27 -17.53
C LEU A 57 5.91 5.52 -17.41
N MET A 58 5.98 4.48 -16.58
CA MET A 58 7.17 3.65 -16.44
C MET A 58 7.55 2.96 -17.75
N GLY A 59 6.56 2.54 -18.55
CA GLY A 59 6.80 1.98 -19.88
C GLY A 59 7.51 2.97 -20.81
N ASP A 60 7.10 4.23 -20.82
CA ASP A 60 7.71 5.26 -21.67
C ASP A 60 9.11 5.66 -21.17
N VAL A 61 9.29 5.79 -19.85
CA VAL A 61 10.61 6.03 -19.24
C VAL A 61 11.58 4.89 -19.57
N MET A 62 11.09 3.64 -19.57
CA MET A 62 11.92 2.49 -19.90
C MET A 62 12.31 2.43 -21.38
N LYS A 63 11.43 2.88 -22.29
CA LYS A 63 11.79 3.04 -23.73
C LYS A 63 12.92 4.05 -23.89
N VAL A 64 12.83 5.22 -23.25
CA VAL A 64 13.88 6.25 -23.30
C VAL A 64 15.18 5.73 -22.72
N ALA A 65 15.14 5.05 -21.56
CA ALA A 65 16.33 4.45 -20.95
C ALA A 65 17.00 3.39 -21.84
N ALA A 66 16.21 2.56 -22.52
CA ALA A 66 16.73 1.58 -23.47
C ALA A 66 17.39 2.25 -24.68
N PHE A 67 16.81 3.35 -25.18
CA PHE A 67 17.40 4.13 -26.26
C PHE A 67 18.72 4.78 -25.83
N SER A 68 18.77 5.43 -24.66
CA SER A 68 20.02 5.99 -24.12
C SER A 68 21.11 4.93 -23.89
N LEU A 69 20.73 3.71 -23.52
CA LEU A 69 21.67 2.58 -23.45
C LEU A 69 22.22 2.24 -24.85
N ALA A 70 21.37 2.20 -25.87
CA ALA A 70 21.80 1.95 -27.24
C ALA A 70 22.75 3.04 -27.77
N GLU A 71 22.46 4.32 -27.50
CA GLU A 71 23.36 5.44 -27.81
C GLU A 71 24.73 5.26 -27.14
N ALA A 72 24.75 4.94 -25.85
CA ALA A 72 26.00 4.71 -25.12
C ALA A 72 26.81 3.53 -25.71
N LYS A 73 26.15 2.44 -26.11
CA LYS A 73 26.78 1.30 -26.79
C LYS A 73 27.34 1.68 -28.16
N PHE A 74 26.65 2.54 -28.91
CA PHE A 74 27.10 3.01 -30.20
C PHE A 74 28.33 3.91 -30.06
N SER A 75 28.31 4.88 -29.15
CA SER A 75 29.42 5.83 -28.94
C SER A 75 30.72 5.18 -28.45
N MET A 76 30.65 4.10 -27.67
CA MET A 76 31.83 3.41 -27.14
C MET A 76 32.29 2.23 -28.01
N SER A 77 31.66 2.01 -29.18
CA SER A 77 31.98 0.92 -30.13
C SER A 77 32.20 -0.46 -29.48
N GLY A 78 31.38 -0.82 -28.48
CA GLY A 78 31.54 -2.09 -27.77
C GLY A 78 30.54 -2.31 -26.63
N ASP A 79 30.48 -3.54 -26.11
CA ASP A 79 29.60 -3.91 -25.01
C ASP A 79 30.30 -3.73 -23.64
N PHE A 80 29.95 -2.67 -22.91
CA PHE A 80 30.50 -2.37 -21.58
C PHE A 80 29.72 -3.05 -20.44
N THR A 81 28.71 -3.87 -20.75
CA THR A 81 27.88 -4.55 -19.73
C THR A 81 28.69 -5.41 -18.79
N GLN A 82 29.67 -6.17 -19.30
CA GLN A 82 30.53 -7.02 -18.47
C GLN A 82 31.36 -6.22 -17.47
N VAL A 83 31.92 -5.09 -17.89
CA VAL A 83 32.70 -4.19 -17.02
C VAL A 83 31.81 -3.59 -15.92
N VAL A 84 30.58 -3.20 -16.26
CA VAL A 84 29.62 -2.68 -15.27
C VAL A 84 29.22 -3.75 -14.26
N ILE A 85 28.98 -4.99 -14.69
CA ILE A 85 28.63 -6.09 -13.79
C ILE A 85 29.80 -6.45 -12.86
N GLN A 86 31.03 -6.39 -13.35
CA GLN A 86 32.24 -6.66 -12.54
C GLN A 86 32.57 -5.52 -11.57
N SER A 87 32.21 -4.28 -11.88
CA SER A 87 32.51 -3.10 -11.05
C SER A 87 31.51 -2.82 -9.92
N VAL A 88 30.60 -3.77 -9.62
CA VAL A 88 29.62 -3.62 -8.53
C VAL A 88 30.24 -3.98 -7.17
N SER A 89 30.22 -3.06 -6.20
CA SER A 89 30.60 -3.35 -4.80
C SER A 89 29.50 -3.06 -3.79
N LYS A 90 29.11 -1.80 -3.63
CA LYS A 90 28.07 -1.34 -2.70
C LYS A 90 26.98 -0.60 -3.46
N ALA A 91 25.73 -0.82 -3.07
CA ALA A 91 24.59 -0.12 -3.64
C ALA A 91 24.62 1.37 -3.27
N GLN A 92 24.65 2.23 -4.30
CA GLN A 92 24.52 3.69 -4.14
C GLN A 92 23.09 4.10 -3.75
N ILE A 93 22.07 3.37 -4.21
CA ILE A 93 20.67 3.63 -3.89
C ILE A 93 20.13 2.50 -3.02
N LYS A 94 19.50 2.85 -1.90
CA LYS A 94 18.90 1.92 -0.94
C LYS A 94 17.43 2.27 -0.72
N ILE A 95 16.67 1.31 -0.23
CA ILE A 95 15.24 1.48 0.07
C ILE A 95 15.05 1.38 1.59
N ARG A 96 14.19 2.23 2.16
CA ARG A 96 13.70 2.10 3.54
C ARG A 96 12.21 1.81 3.55
N SER A 97 11.77 0.96 4.47
CA SER A 97 10.35 0.71 4.71
C SER A 97 9.79 1.68 5.75
N LYS A 98 8.72 2.37 5.41
CA LYS A 98 7.89 3.20 6.31
C LYS A 98 6.52 2.55 6.46
N ARG A 99 5.87 2.72 7.62
CA ARG A 99 4.47 2.33 7.82
C ARG A 99 3.60 3.58 7.68
N ASP A 100 2.55 3.48 6.88
CA ASP A 100 1.52 4.51 6.74
C ASP A 100 0.19 3.97 7.26
N ASN A 101 -0.49 4.78 8.07
CA ASN A 101 -1.67 4.35 8.80
C ASN A 101 -2.92 4.83 8.05
N VAL A 102 -3.65 3.89 7.45
CA VAL A 102 -4.93 4.16 6.79
C VAL A 102 -6.07 3.69 7.69
N ALA A 103 -7.00 4.61 8.00
CA ALA A 103 -8.20 4.33 8.80
C ALA A 103 -7.91 3.68 10.19
N GLY A 104 -6.85 4.14 10.86
CA GLY A 104 -6.57 3.88 12.28
C GLY A 104 -6.08 2.47 12.65
N LYS A 105 -6.12 1.49 11.73
CA LYS A 105 -5.62 0.12 11.99
C LYS A 105 -4.99 -0.59 10.80
N PHE A 106 -5.17 -0.11 9.56
CA PHE A 106 -4.50 -0.69 8.40
C PHE A 106 -3.15 -0.01 8.18
N ASN A 107 -2.07 -0.74 8.49
CA ASN A 107 -0.72 -0.24 8.33
C ASN A 107 -0.17 -0.70 6.98
N LEU A 108 -0.17 0.21 6.00
CA LEU A 108 0.42 -0.03 4.69
C LEU A 108 1.93 0.16 4.77
N ARG A 109 2.72 -0.77 4.20
CA ARG A 109 4.16 -0.54 4.05
C ARG A 109 4.41 0.28 2.80
N LEU A 110 5.04 1.43 2.97
CA LEU A 110 5.53 2.26 1.88
C LEU A 110 7.04 2.17 1.84
N PHE A 111 7.60 2.27 0.63
CA PHE A 111 9.03 2.30 0.42
C PHE A 111 9.47 3.72 0.08
N SER A 112 10.52 4.20 0.74
CA SER A 112 11.17 5.47 0.40
C SER A 112 12.59 5.22 -0.09
N LEU A 113 12.96 5.99 -1.11
CA LEU A 113 14.27 5.92 -1.75
C LEU A 113 15.28 6.71 -0.91
N MET A 114 16.40 6.09 -0.58
CA MET A 114 17.50 6.72 0.15
C MET A 114 18.78 6.61 -0.70
N LYS A 115 19.35 7.74 -1.08
CA LYS A 115 20.69 7.76 -1.66
C LYS A 115 21.71 7.53 -0.54
N SER A 116 22.55 6.52 -0.69
CA SER A 116 23.72 6.34 0.16
C SER A 116 24.67 7.50 -0.13
N MET A 117 24.93 8.36 0.85
CA MET A 117 25.99 9.34 0.71
C MET A 117 27.32 8.58 0.52
N PRO A 118 28.14 8.94 -0.48
CA PRO A 118 29.50 8.46 -0.54
C PRO A 118 30.20 8.97 0.71
N HIS A 119 30.88 8.06 1.39
CA HIS A 119 31.59 8.32 2.63
C HIS A 119 32.46 9.58 2.50
N LEU A 120 32.23 10.60 3.35
CA LEU A 120 33.29 11.52 3.74
C LEU A 120 34.42 10.64 4.29
N LYS A 121 35.44 10.40 3.48
CA LYS A 121 36.74 10.00 3.98
C LYS A 121 37.48 11.30 4.28
N PHE A 122 37.68 11.56 5.57
CA PHE A 122 38.86 12.33 6.00
C PHE A 122 40.10 11.50 5.70
#